data_AF-A0A919Y0I5-F1
#
_entry.id   AF-A0A919Y0I5-F1
#
_cell.length_a   1.000
_cell.length_b   1.000
_cell.length_c   1.000
_cell.angle_alpha   90.00
_cell.angle_beta   90.00
_cell.angle_gamma   90.00
#
_symmetry.space_group_name_H-M   'P 1'
#
loop_
_entity.id
_entity.type
_entity.pdbx_description
1 polymer ?
#
loop_
_entity_poly.entity_id
_entity_poly.type
_entity_poly.pdbx_seq_one_letter_code
_entity_poly.pdbx_strand_id
1 'polypeptide(L)'
;MKKLIVLLSSIIIISNAVWSYVFFMDVNKPSDTTIQVYNLNGDGEMWDMKNYQVIVTPSQILRGHGGLVFKGDPEDIENSTYYGYEFKEMNSSGNYETVYSNIASSQNAPISILMNLNIGSITGEYSYEELNKDKQNYENTTVTITWSDNKGELYSETINLDITSEITLNEGD
;
A
#
# COMPACT_ATOMS: atom_id res chain seq x y z
N MET A 1 52.65 -26.33 -17.49
CA MET A 1 52.84 -25.24 -16.51
C MET A 1 52.08 -23.97 -16.87
N LYS A 2 52.32 -23.30 -18.02
CA LYS A 2 51.62 -22.05 -18.40
C LYS A 2 50.08 -22.16 -18.40
N LYS A 3 49.50 -23.24 -18.95
CA LYS A 3 48.05 -23.47 -18.95
C LYS A 3 47.45 -23.62 -17.54
N LEU A 4 48.23 -24.22 -16.61
CA LEU A 4 47.82 -24.48 -15.24
C LEU A 4 47.87 -23.18 -14.41
N ILE A 5 48.88 -22.34 -14.66
CA ILE A 5 49.00 -21.01 -14.07
C ILE A 5 47.85 -20.10 -14.53
N VAL A 6 47.53 -20.08 -15.83
CA VAL A 6 46.41 -19.30 -16.37
C VAL A 6 45.08 -19.74 -15.75
N LEU A 7 44.84 -21.04 -15.64
CA LEU A 7 43.64 -21.59 -15.01
C LEU A 7 43.50 -21.14 -13.54
N LEU A 8 44.58 -21.25 -12.76
CA LEU A 8 44.59 -20.83 -11.36
C LEU A 8 44.36 -19.32 -11.19
N SER A 9 45.00 -18.49 -12.02
CA SER A 9 44.76 -17.04 -12.04
C SER A 9 43.30 -16.71 -12.35
N SER A 10 42.68 -17.38 -13.32
CA SER A 10 41.26 -17.16 -13.64
C SER A 10 40.32 -17.55 -12.50
N ILE A 11 40.60 -18.65 -11.78
CA ILE A 11 39.79 -19.08 -10.64
C ILE A 11 39.86 -18.04 -9.51
N ILE A 12 41.05 -17.51 -9.22
CA ILE A 12 41.25 -16.49 -8.18
C ILE A 12 40.50 -15.20 -8.54
N ILE A 13 40.53 -14.77 -9.80
CA ILE A 13 39.83 -13.55 -10.24
C ILE A 13 38.31 -13.74 -10.13
N ILE A 14 37.78 -14.86 -10.62
CA ILE A 14 36.34 -15.15 -10.55
C ILE A 14 35.89 -15.26 -9.09
N SER A 15 36.66 -15.96 -8.25
CA SER A 15 36.36 -16.07 -6.82
C SER A 15 36.31 -14.70 -6.13
N ASN A 16 37.26 -13.81 -6.41
CA ASN A 16 37.25 -12.46 -5.84
C ASN A 16 36.12 -11.60 -6.40
N ALA A 17 35.76 -11.74 -7.68
CA ALA A 17 34.62 -11.03 -8.28
C ALA A 17 33.29 -11.46 -7.65
N VAL A 18 33.11 -12.77 -7.41
CA VAL A 18 31.93 -13.31 -6.72
C VAL A 18 31.86 -12.79 -5.28
N TRP A 19 32.95 -12.86 -4.52
CA TRP A 19 32.99 -12.34 -3.15
C TRP A 19 32.77 -10.83 -3.08
N SER A 20 33.33 -10.07 -4.02
CA SER A 20 33.11 -8.62 -4.13
C SER A 20 31.63 -8.33 -4.38
N TYR A 21 31.00 -9.03 -5.34
CA TYR A 21 29.57 -8.88 -5.64
C TYR A 21 28.68 -9.20 -4.43
N VAL A 22 28.96 -10.30 -3.73
CA VAL A 22 28.22 -10.68 -2.51
C VAL A 22 28.41 -9.63 -1.42
N PHE A 23 29.64 -9.16 -1.19
CA PHE A 23 29.93 -8.13 -0.19
C PHE A 23 29.23 -6.80 -0.50
N PHE A 24 29.21 -6.37 -1.77
CA PHE A 24 28.47 -5.17 -2.17
C PHE A 24 26.95 -5.33 -2.07
N MET A 25 26.40 -6.54 -2.20
CA MET A 25 24.98 -6.77 -1.92
C MET A 25 24.66 -6.69 -0.42
N ASP A 26 25.53 -7.20 0.45
CA ASP A 26 25.30 -7.17 1.90
C ASP A 26 25.51 -5.78 2.53
N VAL A 27 26.49 -5.00 2.04
CA VAL A 27 26.78 -3.65 2.55
C VAL A 27 25.72 -2.62 2.16
N ASN A 28 24.99 -2.86 1.07
CA ASN A 28 23.91 -1.97 0.62
C ASN A 28 22.54 -2.32 1.21
N LYS A 29 22.46 -3.23 2.19
CA LYS A 29 21.24 -3.38 2.98
C LYS A 29 21.00 -2.09 3.76
N PRO A 30 19.77 -1.54 3.76
CA PRO A 30 19.47 -0.35 4.54
C PRO A 30 19.87 -0.60 5.99
N SER A 31 20.68 0.30 6.56
CA SER A 31 21.11 0.25 7.96
C SER A 31 19.97 0.59 8.93
N ASP A 32 18.91 1.19 8.41
CA ASP A 32 17.67 1.43 9.13
C ASP A 32 16.83 0.16 9.05
N THR A 33 16.46 -0.39 10.21
CA THR A 33 15.56 -1.55 10.34
C THR A 33 14.21 -1.15 10.93
N THR A 34 13.94 0.16 10.98
CA THR A 34 12.70 0.70 11.54
C THR A 34 11.53 0.36 10.62
N ILE A 35 10.51 -0.25 11.21
CA ILE A 35 9.19 -0.47 10.60
C ILE A 35 8.23 0.50 11.26
N GLN A 36 7.58 1.34 10.47
CA GLN A 36 6.52 2.23 10.93
C GLN A 36 5.18 1.68 10.47
N VAL A 37 4.22 1.60 11.39
CA VAL A 37 2.85 1.18 11.12
C VAL A 37 1.92 2.30 11.51
N TYR A 38 1.18 2.82 10.54
CA TYR A 38 0.14 3.80 10.74
C TYR A 38 -1.22 3.12 10.58
N ASN A 39 -2.10 3.24 11.58
CA ASN A 39 -3.50 2.88 11.44
C ASN A 39 -4.33 4.16 11.27
N LEU A 40 -5.13 4.19 10.21
CA LEU A 40 -5.94 5.32 9.83
C LEU A 40 -7.42 4.97 9.85
N ASN A 41 -8.22 5.91 10.34
CA ASN A 41 -9.69 5.85 10.34
C ASN A 41 -10.25 7.13 9.76
N GLY A 42 -11.45 7.05 9.20
CA GLY A 42 -12.20 8.23 8.79
C GLY A 42 -13.69 8.00 8.90
N ASP A 43 -14.44 9.07 9.13
CA ASP A 43 -15.88 9.06 9.22
C ASP A 43 -16.44 9.93 8.10
N GLY A 44 -17.27 9.32 7.25
CA GLY A 44 -17.91 9.99 6.12
C GLY A 44 -19.36 10.37 6.41
N GLU A 45 -20.16 10.58 5.37
CA GLU A 45 -21.62 10.72 5.45
C GLU A 45 -22.31 9.35 5.34
N MET A 46 -21.98 8.56 4.31
CA MET A 46 -22.60 7.24 4.07
C MET A 46 -21.65 6.08 4.37
N TRP A 47 -20.35 6.33 4.35
CA TRP A 47 -19.32 5.33 4.59
C TRP A 47 -18.40 5.76 5.71
N ASP A 48 -17.98 4.81 6.54
CA ASP A 48 -16.83 4.99 7.41
C ASP A 48 -15.69 4.08 6.95
N MET A 49 -14.47 4.55 7.14
CA MET A 49 -13.26 3.79 6.92
C MET A 49 -12.61 3.43 8.25
N LYS A 50 -12.35 2.14 8.46
CA LYS A 50 -11.80 1.61 9.71
C LYS A 50 -10.53 0.79 9.46
N ASN A 51 -9.53 0.98 10.30
CA ASN A 51 -8.29 0.20 10.38
C ASN A 51 -7.49 0.12 9.07
N TYR A 52 -7.49 1.18 8.26
CA TYR A 52 -6.60 1.23 7.11
C TYR A 52 -5.15 1.31 7.56
N GLN A 53 -4.29 0.46 7.01
CA GLN A 53 -2.89 0.34 7.41
C GLN A 53 -1.95 0.82 6.32
N VAL A 54 -0.99 1.64 6.74
CA VAL A 54 0.21 1.96 5.97
C VAL A 54 1.41 1.45 6.77
N ILE A 55 2.08 0.42 6.24
CA ILE A 55 3.26 -0.18 6.84
C ILE A 55 4.46 0.20 5.99
N VAL A 56 5.34 1.01 6.56
CA VAL A 56 6.56 1.50 5.94
C VAL A 56 7.73 0.71 6.52
N THR A 57 8.38 -0.09 5.70
CA THR A 57 9.63 -0.79 6.06
C THR A 57 10.80 -0.14 5.33
N PRO A 58 12.07 -0.45 5.61
CA PRO A 58 13.20 0.17 4.92
C PRO A 58 13.28 -0.10 3.40
N SER A 59 12.58 -1.13 2.91
CA SER A 59 12.69 -1.58 1.51
C SER A 59 11.36 -1.80 0.80
N GLN A 60 10.24 -1.80 1.53
CA GLN A 60 8.89 -1.94 0.99
C GLN A 60 7.88 -1.07 1.73
N ILE A 61 6.79 -0.76 1.04
CA ILE A 61 5.59 -0.20 1.65
C ILE A 61 4.39 -1.11 1.39
N LEU A 62 3.60 -1.33 2.42
CA LEU A 62 2.35 -2.08 2.33
C LEU A 62 1.19 -1.16 2.71
N ARG A 63 0.15 -1.19 1.87
CA ARG A 63 -1.09 -0.44 2.07
C ARG A 63 -2.28 -1.40 2.06
N GLY A 64 -3.26 -1.19 2.94
CA GLY A 64 -4.50 -1.96 2.92
C GLY A 64 -4.98 -2.38 4.31
N HIS A 65 -5.59 -3.57 4.41
CA HIS A 65 -6.17 -4.13 5.64
C HIS A 65 -7.32 -3.30 6.27
N GLY A 66 -7.80 -2.28 5.56
CA GLY A 66 -8.93 -1.46 5.99
C GLY A 66 -10.29 -2.12 5.75
N GLY A 67 -11.29 -1.66 6.49
CA GLY A 67 -12.69 -2.03 6.37
C GLY A 67 -13.56 -0.83 6.04
N LEU A 68 -14.39 -0.93 5.01
CA LEU A 68 -15.45 0.03 4.75
C LEU A 68 -16.73 -0.37 5.49
N VAL A 69 -17.42 0.60 6.10
CA VAL A 69 -18.67 0.38 6.83
C VAL A 69 -19.73 1.30 6.28
N PHE A 70 -20.78 0.73 5.68
CA PHE A 70 -21.92 1.50 5.19
C PHE A 70 -22.85 1.89 6.34
N LYS A 71 -23.32 3.14 6.36
CA LYS A 71 -24.22 3.69 7.38
C LYS A 71 -25.68 3.81 6.92
N GLY A 72 -25.92 3.67 5.62
CA GLY A 72 -27.28 3.66 5.05
C GLY A 72 -27.97 2.31 5.22
N ASP A 73 -29.13 2.16 4.58
CA ASP A 73 -29.85 0.89 4.57
C ASP A 73 -29.09 -0.12 3.67
N PRO A 74 -28.65 -1.28 4.19
CA PRO A 74 -27.98 -2.31 3.40
C PRO A 74 -28.74 -2.70 2.12
N GLU A 75 -30.08 -2.64 2.15
CA GLU A 75 -30.91 -2.93 0.99
C GLU A 75 -30.60 -1.97 -0.15
N ASP A 76 -30.18 -0.72 0.09
CA ASP A 76 -29.91 0.28 -0.96
C ASP A 76 -28.74 -0.08 -1.89
N ILE A 77 -27.84 -0.96 -1.42
CA ILE A 77 -26.60 -1.32 -2.13
C ILE A 77 -26.43 -2.83 -2.36
N GLU A 78 -27.40 -3.65 -1.94
CA GLU A 78 -27.34 -5.11 -2.06
C GLU A 78 -27.23 -5.58 -3.52
N ASN A 79 -27.90 -4.89 -4.44
CA ASN A 79 -27.94 -5.21 -5.87
C ASN A 79 -27.04 -4.30 -6.71
N SER A 80 -26.07 -3.65 -6.08
CA SER A 80 -25.14 -2.76 -6.78
C SER A 80 -24.40 -3.49 -7.89
N THR A 81 -24.19 -2.83 -9.03
CA THR A 81 -23.44 -3.38 -10.17
C THR A 81 -22.03 -2.83 -10.26
N TYR A 82 -21.72 -1.84 -9.41
CA TYR A 82 -20.48 -1.11 -9.43
C TYR A 82 -20.10 -0.64 -8.02
N TYR A 83 -18.85 -0.90 -7.64
CA TYR A 83 -18.19 -0.13 -6.60
C TYR A 83 -16.71 0.05 -6.93
N GLY A 84 -16.14 1.12 -6.41
CA GLY A 84 -14.71 1.36 -6.46
C GLY A 84 -14.28 2.25 -5.32
N TYR A 85 -13.01 2.13 -4.93
CA TYR A 85 -12.39 3.02 -3.98
C TYR A 85 -11.01 3.42 -4.47
N GLU A 86 -10.62 4.65 -4.14
CA GLU A 86 -9.35 5.26 -4.51
C GLU A 86 -8.75 5.95 -3.28
N PHE A 87 -7.55 5.54 -2.90
CA PHE A 87 -6.75 6.18 -1.87
C PHE A 87 -5.81 7.19 -2.51
N LYS A 88 -5.81 8.40 -1.96
CA LYS A 88 -4.87 9.44 -2.32
C LYS A 88 -4.07 9.90 -1.12
N GLU A 89 -2.77 10.04 -1.33
CA GLU A 89 -1.84 10.58 -0.35
C GLU A 89 -1.13 11.78 -0.96
N MET A 90 -0.63 12.67 -0.10
CA MET A 90 0.22 13.77 -0.53
C MET A 90 1.64 13.26 -0.73
N ASN A 91 2.23 13.46 -1.91
CA ASN A 91 3.63 13.18 -2.15
C ASN A 91 4.55 14.23 -1.49
N SER A 92 5.87 14.00 -1.52
CA SER A 92 6.84 14.92 -0.93
C SER A 92 6.86 16.31 -1.59
N SER A 93 6.26 16.45 -2.78
CA SER A 93 6.12 17.72 -3.50
C SER A 93 4.82 18.47 -3.15
N GLY A 94 3.99 17.93 -2.24
CA GLY A 94 2.73 18.54 -1.82
C GLY A 94 1.54 18.25 -2.75
N ASN A 95 1.68 17.36 -3.74
CA ASN A 95 0.62 17.00 -4.67
C ASN A 95 -0.04 15.68 -4.26
N TYR A 96 -1.35 15.57 -4.46
CA TYR A 96 -2.06 14.31 -4.24
C TYR A 96 -1.81 13.32 -5.38
N GLU A 97 -1.47 12.10 -5.03
CA GLU A 97 -1.31 10.97 -5.95
C GLU A 97 -2.17 9.78 -5.52
N THR A 98 -2.68 9.03 -6.48
CA THR A 98 -3.41 7.79 -6.20
C THR A 98 -2.41 6.69 -5.87
N VAL A 99 -2.43 6.23 -4.62
CA VAL A 99 -1.50 5.21 -4.09
C VAL A 99 -2.08 3.81 -4.12
N TYR A 100 -3.42 3.72 -4.11
CA TYR A 100 -4.11 2.45 -4.18
C TYR A 100 -5.52 2.66 -4.71
N SER A 101 -5.98 1.81 -5.62
CA SER A 101 -7.37 1.78 -6.03
C SER A 101 -7.83 0.36 -6.32
N ASN A 102 -9.14 0.15 -6.19
CA ASN A 102 -9.80 -1.06 -6.60
C ASN A 102 -11.15 -0.70 -7.23
N ILE A 103 -11.53 -1.44 -8.26
CA ILE A 103 -12.82 -1.30 -8.92
C ILE A 103 -13.37 -2.71 -9.13
N ALA A 104 -14.63 -2.90 -8.78
CA ALA A 104 -15.40 -4.08 -9.10
C ALA A 104 -16.66 -3.66 -9.86
N SER A 105 -16.88 -4.27 -11.01
CA SER A 105 -18.05 -4.01 -11.85
C SER A 105 -18.57 -5.28 -12.52
N SER A 106 -19.88 -5.34 -12.74
CA SER A 106 -20.56 -6.48 -13.35
C SER A 106 -21.67 -5.98 -14.26
N GLN A 107 -21.80 -6.59 -15.44
CA GLN A 107 -22.80 -6.18 -16.42
C GLN A 107 -24.18 -6.80 -16.18
N ASN A 108 -24.25 -7.97 -15.52
CA ASN A 108 -25.48 -8.79 -15.48
C ASN A 108 -25.74 -9.48 -14.13
N ALA A 109 -24.95 -9.19 -13.10
CA ALA A 109 -25.12 -9.78 -11.77
C ALA A 109 -24.79 -8.75 -10.68
N PRO A 110 -25.54 -8.73 -9.57
CA PRO A 110 -25.21 -7.85 -8.46
C PRO A 110 -23.85 -8.24 -7.87
N ILE A 111 -23.07 -7.21 -7.52
CA ILE A 111 -21.84 -7.33 -6.76
C ILE A 111 -22.17 -6.90 -5.35
N SER A 112 -22.00 -7.83 -4.41
CA SER A 112 -22.14 -7.48 -3.00
C SER A 112 -20.96 -6.61 -2.56
N ILE A 113 -21.22 -5.33 -2.36
CA ILE A 113 -20.26 -4.39 -1.75
C ILE A 113 -19.97 -4.85 -0.31
N LEU A 114 -21.01 -5.26 0.41
CA LEU A 114 -20.95 -5.66 1.82
C LEU A 114 -20.14 -6.94 2.08
N MET A 115 -20.05 -7.85 1.11
CA MET A 115 -19.21 -9.05 1.24
C MET A 115 -17.73 -8.81 0.88
N ASN A 116 -17.39 -7.65 0.28
CA ASN A 116 -16.02 -7.32 -0.16
C ASN A 116 -15.43 -6.11 0.59
N LEU A 117 -15.88 -5.86 1.82
CA LEU A 117 -15.48 -4.70 2.62
C LEU A 117 -14.06 -4.79 3.17
N ASN A 118 -13.42 -5.96 3.12
CA ASN A 118 -12.01 -6.10 3.47
C ASN A 118 -11.15 -5.62 2.30
N ILE A 119 -10.62 -4.42 2.46
CA ILE A 119 -9.65 -3.86 1.55
C ILE A 119 -8.37 -4.70 1.66
N GLY A 120 -8.06 -5.42 0.58
CA GLY A 120 -6.89 -6.29 0.51
C GLY A 120 -5.58 -5.53 0.72
N SER A 121 -4.50 -6.26 0.96
CA SER A 121 -3.16 -5.68 1.06
C SER A 121 -2.50 -5.61 -0.31
N ILE A 122 -1.96 -4.44 -0.68
CA ILE A 122 -1.00 -4.32 -1.77
C ILE A 122 0.38 -4.06 -1.19
N THR A 123 1.30 -4.97 -1.49
CA THR A 123 2.74 -4.77 -1.28
C THR A 123 3.34 -4.19 -2.55
N GLY A 124 3.89 -2.98 -2.47
CA GLY A 124 4.59 -2.33 -3.57
C GLY A 124 6.08 -2.20 -3.29
N GLU A 125 6.90 -2.23 -4.35
CA GLU A 125 8.26 -1.68 -4.26
C GLU A 125 8.17 -0.17 -3.97
N TYR A 126 9.16 0.37 -3.26
CA TYR A 126 9.24 1.82 -3.03
C TYR A 126 9.19 2.59 -4.35
N SER A 127 8.25 3.53 -4.49
CA SER A 127 8.44 4.61 -5.45
C SER A 127 9.58 5.49 -4.91
N TYR A 128 10.38 6.07 -5.81
CA TYR A 128 11.58 6.86 -5.44
C TYR A 128 11.27 8.04 -4.49
N GLU A 129 10.02 8.49 -4.43
CA GLU A 129 9.57 9.60 -3.57
C GLU A 129 9.00 9.15 -2.22
N GLU A 130 8.72 7.85 -2.04
CA GLU A 130 8.11 7.34 -0.81
C GLU A 130 9.07 7.43 0.40
N LEU A 131 10.38 7.30 0.19
CA LEU A 131 11.40 7.55 1.23
C LEU A 131 11.46 9.00 1.71
N ASN A 132 10.87 9.93 0.96
CA ASN A 132 10.85 11.35 1.31
C ASN A 132 9.54 11.76 1.97
N LYS A 133 8.58 10.84 2.13
CA LYS A 133 7.34 11.09 2.86
C LYS A 133 7.60 10.96 4.36
N ASP A 134 6.94 11.82 5.13
CA ASP A 134 6.90 11.76 6.57
C ASP A 134 5.46 11.49 7.06
N LYS A 135 5.28 11.44 8.38
CA LYS A 135 3.97 11.26 8.99
C LYS A 135 2.91 12.23 8.46
N GLN A 136 3.27 13.48 8.18
CA GLN A 136 2.33 14.49 7.71
C GLN A 136 1.80 14.15 6.31
N ASN A 137 2.59 13.46 5.47
CA ASN A 137 2.11 12.96 4.19
C ASN A 137 0.98 11.93 4.37
N TYR A 138 1.11 11.04 5.35
CA TYR A 138 0.10 10.02 5.64
C TYR A 138 -1.11 10.57 6.41
N GLU A 139 -0.95 11.62 7.23
CA GLU A 139 -2.07 12.32 7.87
C GLU A 139 -3.02 12.98 6.87
N ASN A 140 -2.56 13.24 5.64
CA ASN A 140 -3.38 13.78 4.57
C ASN A 140 -3.95 12.68 3.65
N THR A 141 -4.05 11.44 4.13
CA THR A 141 -4.64 10.36 3.34
C THR A 141 -6.13 10.60 3.17
N THR A 142 -6.63 10.43 1.95
CA THR A 142 -8.06 10.47 1.65
C THR A 142 -8.47 9.19 0.94
N VAL A 143 -9.72 8.77 1.14
CA VAL A 143 -10.34 7.71 0.36
C VAL A 143 -11.58 8.24 -0.35
N THR A 144 -11.64 8.09 -1.66
CA THR A 144 -12.82 8.35 -2.46
C THR A 144 -13.51 7.03 -2.77
N ILE A 145 -14.75 6.87 -2.34
CA ILE A 145 -15.58 5.68 -2.58
C ILE A 145 -16.63 6.07 -3.62
N THR A 146 -16.81 5.25 -4.63
CA THR A 146 -17.83 5.41 -5.66
C THR A 146 -18.65 4.13 -5.75
N TRP A 147 -19.97 4.23 -5.70
CA TRP A 147 -20.86 3.06 -5.74
C TRP A 147 -22.11 3.35 -6.55
N SER A 148 -22.73 2.30 -7.11
CA SER A 148 -24.11 2.38 -7.60
C SER A 148 -25.10 1.96 -6.52
N ASP A 149 -26.26 2.62 -6.46
CA ASP A 149 -27.39 2.10 -5.70
C ASP A 149 -28.15 1.01 -6.49
N ASN A 150 -29.19 0.44 -5.88
CA ASN A 150 -30.07 -0.53 -6.53
C ASN A 150 -30.87 -0.01 -7.73
N LYS A 151 -30.93 1.31 -7.94
CA LYS A 151 -31.55 1.95 -9.11
C LYS A 151 -30.54 2.18 -10.23
N GLY A 152 -29.27 1.89 -9.99
CA GLY A 152 -28.17 2.14 -10.91
C GLY A 152 -27.66 3.59 -10.90
N GLU A 153 -28.09 4.40 -9.93
CA GLU A 153 -27.59 5.77 -9.75
C GLU A 153 -26.21 5.72 -9.09
N LEU A 154 -25.26 6.49 -9.63
CA LEU A 154 -23.88 6.54 -9.13
C LEU A 154 -23.74 7.64 -8.07
N TYR A 155 -23.14 7.24 -6.95
CA TYR A 155 -22.80 8.10 -5.84
C TYR A 155 -21.29 8.08 -5.64
N SER A 156 -20.75 9.18 -5.11
CA SER A 156 -19.34 9.31 -4.79
C SER A 156 -19.16 10.14 -3.54
N GLU A 157 -18.25 9.71 -2.68
CA GLU A 157 -17.95 10.34 -1.41
C GLU A 157 -16.44 10.32 -1.16
N THR A 158 -15.89 11.39 -0.60
CA THR A 158 -14.48 11.45 -0.19
C THR A 158 -14.39 11.62 1.31
N ILE A 159 -13.65 10.73 1.96
CA ILE A 159 -13.42 10.69 3.41
C ILE A 159 -11.96 11.05 3.67
N ASN A 160 -11.73 11.99 4.59
CA ASN A 160 -10.39 12.26 5.12
C ASN A 160 -10.05 11.22 6.19
N LEU A 161 -8.85 10.66 6.13
CA LEU A 161 -8.39 9.67 7.08
C LEU A 161 -7.38 10.28 8.04
N ASP A 162 -7.60 10.04 9.33
CA ASP A 162 -6.73 10.49 10.40
C ASP A 162 -5.95 9.30 10.97
N ILE A 163 -4.67 9.53 11.30
CA ILE A 163 -3.86 8.54 12.01
C ILE A 163 -4.39 8.42 13.44
N THR A 164 -4.92 7.24 13.77
CA THR A 164 -5.44 6.94 15.10
C THR A 164 -4.45 6.22 15.99
N SER A 165 -3.47 5.54 15.38
CA SER A 165 -2.35 4.95 16.11
C SER A 165 -1.12 4.85 15.22
N GLU A 166 0.04 4.94 15.86
CA GLU A 166 1.36 4.80 15.25
C GLU A 166 2.16 3.79 16.08
N ILE A 167 2.79 2.84 15.40
CA ILE A 167 3.65 1.84 16.03
C ILE A 167 4.98 1.86 15.30
N THR A 168 6.06 1.98 16.06
CA THR A 168 7.42 1.84 15.56
C THR A 168 8.01 0.54 16.08
N LEU A 169 8.47 -0.32 15.18
CA LEU A 169 9.16 -1.57 15.49
C LEU A 169 10.59 -1.50 14.95
N ASN A 170 11.54 -2.08 15.66
CA ASN A 170 12.89 -2.29 15.15
C ASN A 170 13.08 -3.77 14.89
N GLU A 171 13.68 -4.19 13.76
CA GLU A 171 14.10 -5.60 13.63
C GLU A 171 15.15 -5.91 14.73
N GLY A 172 14.72 -6.55 15.81
CA GLY A 172 15.58 -6.83 16.97
C GLY A 172 14.86 -7.09 18.31
N ASP A 173 13.57 -6.76 18.43
CA ASP A 173 12.73 -7.04 19.62
C ASP A 173 11.96 -8.37 19.55
#